data_AF-A0A2T0BR20-F1
#
_entry.id   AF-A0A2T0BR20-F1
#
_cell.length_a   1.000
_cell.length_b   1.000
_cell.length_c   1.000
_cell.angle_alpha   90.00
_cell.angle_beta   90.00
_cell.angle_gamma   90.00
#
_symmetry.space_group_name_H-M   'P 1'
#
loop_
_entity.id
_entity.type
_entity.pdbx_description
1 polymer ?
#
loop_
_entity_poly.entity_id
_entity_poly.type
_entity_poly.pdbx_seq_one_letter_code
_entity_poly.pdbx_strand_id
1 'polypeptide(L)' 'MKVTKILEEHIKNSTPTREITTEQLQREFDYFRAERLLKTLLEKGLITSLEFNKITELNRKTFSPFLAEIMPLNR' A
#
# COMPACT_ATOMS: atom_id res chain seq x y z
N MET A 1 12.29 40.17 17.30
CA MET A 1 12.84 39.03 16.51
C MET A 1 12.67 37.69 17.25
N LYS A 2 11.45 37.34 17.68
CA LYS A 2 11.14 36.01 18.28
C LYS A 2 10.30 35.13 17.34
N VAL A 3 9.57 35.72 16.40
CA VAL A 3 8.64 35.02 15.50
C VAL A 3 9.38 34.19 14.45
N THR A 4 10.53 34.64 13.95
CA THR A 4 11.33 33.91 12.96
C THR A 4 11.93 32.62 13.50
N LYS A 5 12.37 32.64 14.77
CA LYS A 5 12.98 31.47 15.43
C LYS A 5 12.01 30.31 15.65
N ILE A 6 10.75 30.64 15.96
CA ILE A 6 9.68 29.64 16.19
C ILE A 6 9.32 28.91 14.89
N LEU A 7 9.34 29.61 13.75
CA LEU A 7 9.05 29.01 12.44
C LEU A 7 10.16 28.05 11.98
N GLU A 8 11.43 28.42 12.20
CA GLU A 8 12.59 27.58 11.88
C GLU A 8 12.60 26.27 12.69
N GLU A 9 12.23 26.33 13.96
CA GLU A 9 12.10 25.14 14.82
C GLU A 9 10.94 24.24 14.38
N HIS A 10 9.82 24.82 13.91
CA HIS A 10 8.68 24.03 13.42
C HIS A 10 9.00 23.28 12.11
N ILE A 11 9.75 23.91 11.20
CA ILE A 11 10.21 23.28 9.94
C ILE A 11 11.24 22.17 10.22
N LYS A 12 12.10 22.34 11.24
CA LYS A 12 13.02 21.27 11.68
C LYS A 12 12.31 20.07 12.30
N ASN A 13 11.14 20.30 12.92
CA ASN A 13 10.38 19.26 13.63
C ASN A 13 9.24 18.65 12.80
N SER A 14 8.96 19.17 11.60
CA SER A 14 8.04 18.53 10.68
C SER A 14 8.70 17.26 10.13
N THR A 15 8.08 16.10 10.37
CA THR A 15 8.46 14.86 9.70
C THR A 15 8.45 15.11 8.20
N PRO A 16 9.53 14.82 7.45
CA PRO A 16 9.52 14.99 6.01
C PRO A 16 8.38 14.15 5.45
N THR A 17 7.39 14.81 4.86
CA THR A 17 6.31 14.17 4.13
C THR A 17 6.98 13.35 3.04
N ARG A 18 6.87 12.02 3.09
CA ARG A 18 7.37 11.18 1.99
C ARG A 18 6.51 11.52 0.78
N GLU A 19 7.11 12.14 -0.22
CA GLU A 19 6.45 12.37 -1.49
C GLU A 19 6.15 11.02 -2.15
N ILE A 20 4.87 10.74 -2.38
CA ILE A 20 4.43 9.55 -3.10
C ILE A 20 4.52 9.85 -4.60
N THR A 21 5.28 9.06 -5.32
CA THR A 21 5.39 9.20 -6.78
C THR A 21 4.13 8.67 -7.48
N THR A 22 3.90 9.10 -8.73
CA THR A 22 2.83 8.58 -9.57
C THR A 22 2.89 7.06 -9.76
N GLU A 23 4.10 6.51 -9.86
CA GLU A 23 4.33 5.07 -10.02
C GLU A 23 3.99 4.31 -8.73
N GLN A 24 4.31 4.89 -7.56
CA GLN A 24 3.90 4.32 -6.28
C GLN A 24 2.37 4.30 -6.16
N LEU A 25 1.71 5.40 -6.52
CA LEU A 25 0.25 5.47 -6.53
C LEU A 25 -0.39 4.48 -7.52
N GLN A 26 0.21 4.30 -8.69
CA GLN A 26 -0.26 3.33 -9.67
C GLN A 26 -0.15 1.90 -9.13
N ARG A 27 0.96 1.55 -8.47
CA ARG A 27 1.14 0.24 -7.84
C ARG A 27 0.12 -0.04 -6.74
N GLU A 28 -0.24 0.96 -5.94
CA GLU A 28 -1.33 0.85 -4.95
C GLU A 28 -2.68 0.54 -5.63
N PHE A 29 -3.00 1.30 -6.68
CA PHE A 29 -4.25 1.10 -7.42
C PHE A 29 -4.30 -0.26 -8.13
N ASP A 30 -3.18 -0.72 -8.69
CA ASP A 30 -3.07 -2.02 -9.34
C ASP A 30 -3.27 -3.16 -8.36
N TYR A 31 -2.62 -3.09 -7.19
CA TYR A 31 -2.81 -4.06 -6.13
C TYR A 31 -4.27 -4.12 -5.66
N PHE A 32 -4.90 -2.96 -5.44
CA PHE A 32 -6.31 -2.88 -5.06
C PHE A 32 -7.24 -3.52 -6.10
N ARG A 33 -7.02 -3.25 -7.39
CA ARG A 33 -7.81 -3.87 -8.47
C ARG A 33 -7.64 -5.38 -8.50
N ALA A 34 -6.41 -5.87 -8.35
CA ALA A 34 -6.12 -7.30 -8.33
C ALA A 34 -6.81 -7.99 -7.15
N GLU A 35 -6.79 -7.38 -5.96
CA GLU A 35 -7.48 -7.92 -4.78
C GLU A 35 -9.00 -8.02 -4.99
N ARG A 36 -9.63 -6.98 -5.56
CA ARG A 36 -11.07 -6.99 -5.86
C ARG A 36 -11.46 -8.08 -6.86
N LEU A 37 -10.66 -8.26 -7.90
CA LEU A 37 -10.87 -9.33 -8.86
C LEU A 37 -10.76 -10.69 -8.17
N LEU A 38 -9.72 -10.89 -7.35
CA LEU A 38 -9.48 -12.16 -6.67
C LEU A 38 -10.59 -12.52 -5.69
N LYS A 39 -11.14 -11.53 -4.96
CA LYS A 39 -12.33 -11.70 -4.11
C LYS A 39 -13.53 -12.18 -4.92
N THR A 40 -13.77 -11.56 -6.09
CA THR A 40 -14.85 -11.95 -6.99
C THR A 40 -14.68 -13.39 -7.50
N LEU A 41 -13.44 -13.80 -7.83
CA LEU A 41 -13.16 -15.17 -8.27
C LEU A 41 -13.43 -16.18 -7.15
N LEU A 42 -13.04 -15.86 -5.92
CA LEU A 42 -13.29 -16.70 -4.74
C LEU A 42 -14.78 -16.83 -4.44
N GLU A 43 -15.51 -15.71 -4.43
CA GLU A 43 -16.96 -15.67 -4.19
C GLU A 43 -17.74 -16.49 -5.23
N LYS A 44 -17.25 -16.52 -6.47
CA LYS A 44 -17.83 -17.32 -7.57
C LYS A 44 -17.40 -18.78 -7.55
N GLY A 45 -16.55 -19.20 -6.61
CA GLY A 45 -16.01 -20.56 -6.54
C GLY A 45 -15.08 -20.93 -7.69
N LEU A 46 -14.52 -19.94 -8.39
CA LEU A 46 -13.59 -20.15 -9.52
C LEU A 46 -12.16 -20.45 -9.05
N ILE A 47 -11.85 -20.10 -7.80
CA ILE A 47 -10.60 -20.43 -7.11
C ILE A 47 -10.91 -20.87 -5.69
N THR A 48 -10.01 -21.66 -5.12
CA THR A 48 -10.04 -22.07 -3.72
C THR A 48 -9.45 -20.99 -2.80
N SER A 49 -9.74 -21.07 -1.49
CA SER A 49 -9.11 -20.20 -0.50
C SER A 49 -7.58 -20.35 -0.47
N LEU A 50 -7.07 -21.55 -0.76
CA LEU A 50 -5.63 -21.80 -0.87
C LEU A 50 -5.01 -21.06 -2.06
N GLU A 51 -5.65 -21.10 -3.22
CA GLU A 51 -5.21 -20.37 -4.41
C GLU A 51 -5.32 -18.85 -4.21
N PHE A 52 -6.41 -18.39 -3.59
CA PHE A 52 -6.57 -16.99 -3.20
C PHE A 52 -5.38 -16.51 -2.35
N ASN A 53 -4.99 -17.27 -1.33
CA ASN A 53 -3.85 -16.90 -0.47
C ASN A 53 -2.53 -16.85 -1.25
N LYS A 54 -2.24 -17.87 -2.06
CA LYS A 54 -1.04 -17.91 -2.90
C LYS A 54 -0.97 -16.74 -3.87
N ILE A 55 -2.08 -16.44 -4.56
CA ILE A 55 -2.14 -15.32 -5.51
C ILE A 55 -2.02 -13.98 -4.78
N THR A 56 -2.60 -13.85 -3.57
CA THR A 56 -2.46 -12.62 -2.78
C THR A 56 -1.01 -12.36 -2.38
N GLU A 57 -0.28 -13.39 -1.94
CA GLU A 57 1.15 -13.27 -1.64
C GLU A 57 1.98 -12.88 -2.88
N LEU A 58 1.68 -13.49 -4.03
CA LEU A 58 2.33 -13.15 -5.30
C LEU A 58 2.02 -11.71 -5.69
N ASN A 59 0.77 -11.27 -5.63
CA ASN A 59 0.37 -9.90 -5.92
C ASN A 59 1.11 -8.88 -5.04
N ARG A 60 1.30 -9.16 -3.75
CA ARG A 60 2.09 -8.28 -2.87
C ARG A 60 3.54 -8.15 -3.32
N LYS A 61 4.17 -9.25 -3.76
CA LYS A 61 5.54 -9.23 -4.27
C LYS A 61 5.61 -8.53 -5.63
N THR A 62 4.69 -8.81 -6.54
CA THR A 62 4.69 -8.29 -7.91
C THR A 62 4.34 -6.81 -7.97
N PHE A 63 3.24 -6.40 -7.33
CA PHE A 63 2.84 -4.99 -7.32
C PHE A 63 3.69 -4.18 -6.36
N SER A 64 4.30 -4.80 -5.34
CA SER A 64 5.11 -4.10 -4.33
C SER A 64 4.48 -2.77 -3.88
N PRO A 65 3.20 -2.78 -3.43
CA PRO A 65 2.53 -1.57 -2.99
C PRO A 65 3.33 -0.98 -1.81
N PHE A 66 3.40 0.35 -1.76
CA PHE A 66 4.10 1.08 -0.72
C PHE A 66 3.64 0.68 0.69
N LEU A 67 2.36 0.36 0.88
CA LEU A 67 1.82 -0.06 2.18
C LEU A 67 1.96 -1.56 2.49
N ALA A 68 2.62 -2.36 1.63
CA ALA A 68 2.72 -3.82 1.80
C ALA A 68 3.29 -4.24 3.17
N GLU A 69 4.21 -3.46 3.72
CA GLU A 69 4.91 -3.75 4.98
C GLU A 69 3.98 -3.80 6.20
N ILE A 70 2.91 -3.00 6.19
CA ILE A 70 1.96 -2.92 7.29
C ILE A 70 0.68 -3.72 7.04
N MET A 71 0.53 -4.37 5.88
CA MET A 71 -0.65 -5.15 5.55
C MET A 71 -0.66 -6.48 6.31
N PRO A 72 -1.83 -6.96 6.78
CA PRO A 72 -1.93 -8.23 7.52
C PRO A 72 -1.46 -9.39 6.65
N LEU A 73 -0.67 -10.31 7.18
CA LEU A 73 -0.29 -11.52 6.46
C LEU A 73 -1.49 -12.47 6.40
N ASN A 74 -1.71 -13.07 5.23
CA ASN A 74 -2.70 -14.13 5.08
C ASN A 74 -2.12 -15.40 5.73
N ARG A 75 -2.43 -15.63 7.00
CA ARG A 75 -2.09 -16.85 7.76
C ARG A 75 -3.23 -17.87 7.68
#